data_AF-A0A419HCY7-F1
#
_entry.id   AF-A0A419HCY7-F1
#
_cell.length_a   1.000
_cell.length_b   1.000
_cell.length_c   1.000
_cell.angle_alpha   90.00
_cell.angle_beta   90.00
_cell.angle_gamma   90.00
#
_symmetry.space_group_name_H-M   'P 1'
#
loop_
_entity.id
_entity.type
_entity.pdbx_description
1 polymer ?
#
loop_
_entity_poly.entity_id
_entity_poly.type
_entity_poly.pdbx_seq_one_letter_code
_entity_poly.pdbx_strand_id
1 'polypeptide(L)'
;MTTDTTAIADRMLGCVLGGAVGDALGADIEFLSIDAIRQRYGPDGLTDLDSADVALITDDTQMTLFTLDGLIRAHMARRYGHDVEVIDELQAAYQRWLHTQGREWSEAAGPLLAEFPQPPGWLVTAPELSAARAPMRTVWQALERFAKGEPRGSVTEPVNNSKGCGGMVRVAPIALWSEDPREVFTLAVDAAALTHGHPSGYLPAGAFAMIVHGLMRARGLKSAVDDALTELAGWDGHEETTEALRAGIELAGNPERSPELIMEKLGTGSTGESNLAIAVYAAMATTDVRAGYLLCVNTSGDSDSIASVYGNLVGALYGRDGLPAAWLDKIELRSEMSRLTNDAINEFGPMPWTPPHRYGVPEPEPEAAVDEETAPEEPEVITEDGALREGEVLAFRGGQRAAARIEYEISFSGACSVRAYGPWGVVTGEIGVVMHAFQALRKELDPSGWRLAVNGARGDVYCTNKQIEWTHGTRLHVMDSEQDGKPENVFIFDPAEPGSIVSAAVQEARILEYSRR
;
A
#
# COMPACT_ATOMS: atom_id res chain seq x y z
N MET A 1 -18.61 4.80 1.98
CA MET A 1 -18.26 4.91 0.55
C MET A 1 -17.17 3.90 0.31
N THR A 2 -17.37 2.91 -0.53
CA THR A 2 -16.33 1.91 -0.84
C THR A 2 -15.27 2.59 -1.69
N THR A 3 -14.09 2.82 -1.13
CA THR A 3 -12.94 3.41 -1.81
C THR A 3 -12.53 2.53 -2.99
N ASP A 4 -12.28 3.13 -4.16
CA ASP A 4 -11.80 2.41 -5.34
C ASP A 4 -10.34 1.98 -5.11
N THR A 5 -10.09 0.68 -5.01
CA THR A 5 -8.75 0.11 -4.80
C THR A 5 -7.75 0.57 -5.87
N THR A 6 -8.22 0.83 -7.10
CA THR A 6 -7.40 1.36 -8.19
C THR A 6 -6.93 2.79 -7.88
N ALA A 7 -7.79 3.60 -7.27
CA ALA A 7 -7.45 4.96 -6.89
C ALA A 7 -6.49 5.01 -5.69
N ILE A 8 -6.62 4.08 -4.73
CA ILE A 8 -5.66 3.96 -3.61
C ILE A 8 -4.28 3.58 -4.16
N ALA A 9 -4.23 2.64 -5.10
CA ALA A 9 -2.98 2.21 -5.74
C ALA A 9 -2.26 3.36 -6.44
N ASP A 10 -2.98 4.12 -7.27
CA ASP A 10 -2.42 5.28 -7.97
C ASP A 10 -1.98 6.39 -7.02
N ARG A 11 -2.74 6.66 -5.95
CA ARG A 11 -2.39 7.65 -4.92
C ARG A 11 -1.19 7.22 -4.10
N MET A 12 -1.04 5.93 -3.79
CA MET A 12 0.14 5.44 -3.09
C MET A 12 1.40 5.52 -3.96
N LEU A 13 1.29 5.15 -5.24
CA LEU A 13 2.38 5.30 -6.19
C LEU A 13 2.76 6.78 -6.38
N GLY A 14 1.74 7.65 -6.50
CA GLY A 14 1.93 9.10 -6.50
C GLY A 14 2.62 9.59 -5.24
N CYS A 15 2.22 9.10 -4.05
CA CYS A 15 2.84 9.45 -2.78
C CYS A 15 4.34 9.12 -2.78
N VAL A 16 4.72 7.87 -3.08
CA VAL A 16 6.13 7.45 -3.08
C VAL A 16 6.95 8.21 -4.11
N LEU A 17 6.45 8.32 -5.36
CA LEU A 17 7.16 9.02 -6.42
C LEU A 17 7.24 10.53 -6.19
N GLY A 18 6.21 11.13 -5.61
CA GLY A 18 6.20 12.55 -5.25
C GLY A 18 7.24 12.85 -4.19
N GLY A 19 7.36 12.02 -3.16
CA GLY A 19 8.44 12.12 -2.18
C GLY A 19 9.81 12.10 -2.83
N ALA A 20 10.06 11.11 -3.69
CA ALA A 20 11.32 11.00 -4.41
C ALA A 20 11.65 12.19 -5.32
N VAL A 21 10.62 12.81 -5.93
CA VAL A 21 10.79 14.04 -6.69
C VAL A 21 11.23 15.20 -5.79
N GLY A 22 10.60 15.35 -4.63
CA GLY A 22 10.92 16.41 -3.68
C GLY A 22 12.31 16.26 -3.08
N ASP A 23 12.62 15.05 -2.62
CA ASP A 23 13.94 14.63 -2.14
C ASP A 23 15.02 15.02 -3.18
N ALA A 24 14.93 14.48 -4.39
CA ALA A 24 15.93 14.72 -5.42
C ALA A 24 16.03 16.19 -5.88
N LEU A 25 14.94 16.97 -5.75
CA LEU A 25 14.92 18.40 -6.08
C LEU A 25 15.68 19.23 -5.05
N GLY A 26 15.58 18.89 -3.77
CA GLY A 26 16.22 19.61 -2.68
C GLY A 26 17.65 19.16 -2.37
N ALA A 27 18.04 17.95 -2.79
CA ALA A 27 19.30 17.31 -2.38
C ALA A 27 20.55 18.18 -2.61
N ASP A 28 20.64 18.83 -3.77
CA ASP A 28 21.79 19.62 -4.20
C ASP A 28 21.92 20.98 -3.49
N ILE A 29 20.87 21.38 -2.78
CA ILE A 29 20.75 22.69 -2.11
C ILE A 29 20.42 22.57 -0.62
N GLU A 30 20.38 21.35 -0.09
CA GLU A 30 20.20 21.07 1.32
C GLU A 30 21.17 21.92 2.16
N PHE A 31 20.64 22.58 3.19
CA PHE A 31 21.35 23.49 4.10
C PHE A 31 22.02 24.74 3.47
N LEU A 32 21.81 25.01 2.18
CA LEU A 32 22.19 26.31 1.62
C LEU A 32 21.28 27.41 2.15
N SER A 33 21.81 28.61 2.39
CA SER A 33 20.95 29.76 2.66
C SER A 33 20.17 30.18 1.41
N ILE A 34 19.01 30.81 1.60
CA ILE A 34 18.23 31.34 0.47
C ILE A 34 19.04 32.31 -0.40
N ASP A 35 19.95 33.08 0.20
CA ASP A 35 20.86 33.95 -0.55
C ASP A 35 21.86 33.14 -1.40
N ALA A 36 22.38 32.03 -0.89
CA ALA A 36 23.27 31.13 -1.64
C ALA A 36 22.52 30.40 -2.77
N ILE A 37 21.28 29.96 -2.53
CA ILE A 37 20.41 29.38 -3.55
C ILE A 37 20.16 30.42 -4.66
N ARG A 38 19.80 31.65 -4.29
CA ARG A 38 19.59 32.73 -5.27
C ARG A 38 20.88 33.12 -6.01
N GLN A 39 22.03 33.05 -5.34
CA GLN A 39 23.31 33.26 -5.99
C GLN A 39 23.61 32.20 -7.06
N ARG A 40 23.22 30.94 -6.81
CA ARG A 40 23.44 29.81 -7.73
C ARG A 40 22.44 29.80 -8.89
N TYR A 41 21.16 30.07 -8.63
CA TYR A 41 20.07 29.86 -9.60
C TYR A 41 19.39 31.15 -10.11
N GLY A 42 19.70 32.31 -9.52
CA GLY A 42 19.08 33.59 -9.85
C GLY A 42 18.10 34.08 -8.77
N PRO A 43 17.51 35.29 -8.93
CA PRO A 43 16.70 35.94 -7.90
C PRO A 43 15.47 35.13 -7.46
N ASP A 44 14.94 34.28 -8.36
CA ASP A 44 13.78 33.42 -8.11
C ASP A 44 14.16 32.10 -7.39
N GLY A 45 15.44 31.88 -7.11
CA GLY A 45 15.94 30.64 -6.50
C GLY A 45 15.93 29.47 -7.48
N LEU A 46 15.90 28.24 -6.96
CA LEU A 46 15.72 27.04 -7.77
C LEU A 46 14.33 27.08 -8.43
N THR A 47 14.28 26.86 -9.74
CA THR A 47 13.02 26.95 -10.52
C THR A 47 12.69 25.66 -11.27
N ASP A 48 13.62 24.72 -11.34
CA ASP A 48 13.47 23.44 -12.04
C ASP A 48 14.35 22.37 -11.41
N LEU A 49 14.04 21.10 -11.67
CA LEU A 49 14.92 19.98 -11.33
C LEU A 49 16.13 20.03 -12.27
N ASP A 50 17.32 20.25 -11.68
CA ASP A 50 18.54 20.58 -12.41
C ASP A 50 18.84 19.57 -13.55
N SER A 51 19.64 20.03 -14.51
CA SER A 51 19.88 19.45 -15.84
C SER A 51 20.59 18.09 -15.88
N ALA A 52 20.81 17.42 -14.75
CA ALA A 52 21.33 16.06 -14.73
C ALA A 52 20.39 15.11 -15.47
N ASP A 53 20.98 14.16 -16.22
CA ASP A 53 20.22 13.11 -16.93
C ASP A 53 19.44 12.21 -15.96
N VAL A 54 19.93 12.08 -14.72
CA VAL A 54 19.28 11.36 -13.61
C VAL A 54 19.36 12.21 -12.35
N ALA A 55 18.22 12.39 -11.68
CA ALA A 55 18.11 13.06 -10.40
C ALA A 55 18.20 12.02 -9.27
N LEU A 56 19.21 12.18 -8.42
CA LEU A 56 19.56 11.24 -7.35
C LEU A 56 18.70 11.49 -6.11
N ILE A 57 18.21 10.41 -5.50
CA ILE A 57 17.53 10.45 -4.21
C ILE A 57 18.53 10.44 -3.04
N THR A 58 18.13 10.91 -1.85
CA THR A 58 18.89 10.89 -0.60
C THR A 58 18.38 9.80 0.35
N ASP A 59 18.79 9.84 1.63
CA ASP A 59 18.34 8.91 2.66
C ASP A 59 16.82 8.95 2.87
N ASP A 60 16.16 10.09 2.62
CA ASP A 60 14.71 10.24 2.71
C ASP A 60 13.93 9.20 1.92
N THR A 61 14.18 9.12 0.61
CA THR A 61 13.52 8.11 -0.23
C THR A 61 14.07 6.73 0.07
N GLN A 62 15.39 6.57 0.26
CA GLN A 62 15.96 5.24 0.56
C GLN A 62 15.29 4.62 1.79
N MET A 63 15.18 5.37 2.90
CA MET A 63 14.53 4.91 4.11
C MET A 63 13.04 4.69 3.91
N THR A 64 12.35 5.52 3.13
CA THR A 64 10.94 5.31 2.74
C THR A 64 10.74 3.94 2.08
N LEU A 65 11.65 3.54 1.19
CA LEU A 65 11.59 2.22 0.55
C LEU A 65 11.84 1.08 1.56
N PHE A 66 12.75 1.26 2.51
CA PHE A 66 12.93 0.27 3.57
C PHE A 66 11.74 0.21 4.54
N THR A 67 11.06 1.33 4.83
CA THR A 67 9.78 1.31 5.56
C THR A 67 8.76 0.46 4.81
N LEU A 68 8.61 0.66 3.51
CA LEU A 68 7.67 -0.09 2.67
C LEU A 68 8.03 -1.59 2.60
N ASP A 69 9.32 -1.95 2.47
CA ASP A 69 9.81 -3.34 2.56
C ASP A 69 9.50 -3.99 3.91
N GLY A 70 9.72 -3.27 5.01
CA GLY A 70 9.40 -3.74 6.37
C GLY A 70 7.90 -3.97 6.58
N LEU A 71 7.05 -3.06 6.08
CA LEU A 71 5.59 -3.21 6.16
C LEU A 71 5.10 -4.44 5.40
N ILE A 72 5.61 -4.66 4.17
CA ILE A 72 5.27 -5.84 3.37
C ILE A 72 5.64 -7.11 4.15
N ARG A 73 6.86 -7.18 4.70
CA ARG A 73 7.33 -8.35 5.45
C ARG A 73 6.51 -8.60 6.70
N ALA A 74 6.20 -7.56 7.47
CA ALA A 74 5.38 -7.68 8.68
C ALA A 74 3.97 -8.19 8.36
N HIS A 75 3.35 -7.66 7.31
CA HIS A 75 2.02 -8.10 6.89
C HIS A 75 2.04 -9.55 6.37
N MET A 76 3.02 -9.88 5.52
CA MET A 76 3.22 -11.24 5.03
C MET A 76 3.44 -12.24 6.16
N ALA A 77 4.31 -11.91 7.13
CA ALA A 77 4.63 -12.77 8.24
C ALA A 77 3.39 -13.06 9.10
N ARG A 78 2.60 -12.03 9.43
CA ARG A 78 1.31 -12.19 10.12
C ARG A 78 0.34 -13.07 9.33
N ARG A 79 0.26 -12.87 8.02
CA ARG A 79 -0.58 -13.68 7.13
C ARG A 79 -0.13 -15.14 7.05
N TYR A 80 1.16 -15.41 7.18
CA TYR A 80 1.73 -16.77 7.25
C TYR A 80 1.67 -17.39 8.65
N GLY A 81 1.06 -16.70 9.63
CA GLY A 81 0.88 -17.20 10.99
C GLY A 81 2.10 -17.03 11.89
N HIS A 82 3.10 -16.24 11.47
CA HIS A 82 4.24 -15.91 12.31
C HIS A 82 3.85 -14.85 13.33
N ASP A 83 4.26 -15.05 14.58
CA ASP A 83 4.10 -14.08 15.66
C ASP A 83 5.17 -13.00 15.53
N VAL A 84 4.85 -11.93 14.78
CA VAL A 84 5.76 -10.82 14.54
C VAL A 84 5.18 -9.47 14.98
N GLU A 85 6.03 -8.71 15.66
CA GLU A 85 5.79 -7.30 15.93
C GLU A 85 6.22 -6.46 14.74
N VAL A 86 5.32 -5.62 14.24
CA VAL A 86 5.56 -4.76 13.06
C VAL A 86 6.78 -3.88 13.24
N ILE A 87 6.98 -3.39 14.45
CA ILE A 87 8.10 -2.51 14.78
C ILE A 87 9.43 -3.26 14.73
N ASP A 88 9.47 -4.55 15.03
CA ASP A 88 10.70 -5.36 14.92
C ASP A 88 11.07 -5.56 13.44
N GLU A 89 10.09 -5.75 12.57
CA GLU A 89 10.30 -5.83 11.12
C GLU A 89 10.76 -4.49 10.52
N LEU A 90 10.20 -3.36 10.98
CA LEU A 90 10.65 -2.02 10.59
C LEU A 90 12.08 -1.76 11.08
N GLN A 91 12.40 -2.15 12.32
CA GLN A 91 13.78 -2.09 12.83
C GLN A 91 14.73 -2.93 11.98
N ALA A 92 14.34 -4.15 11.59
CA ALA A 92 15.13 -5.00 10.71
C ALA A 92 15.31 -4.39 9.31
N ALA A 93 14.27 -3.74 8.77
CA ALA A 93 14.37 -3.02 7.51
C ALA A 93 15.35 -1.85 7.57
N TYR A 94 15.38 -1.12 8.68
CA TYR A 94 16.36 -0.04 8.85
C TYR A 94 17.79 -0.57 9.06
N GLN A 95 17.99 -1.76 9.63
CA GLN A 95 19.33 -2.39 9.64
C GLN A 95 19.76 -2.82 8.23
N ARG A 96 18.83 -3.25 7.38
CA ARG A 96 19.09 -3.50 5.95
C ARG A 96 19.49 -2.22 5.22
N TRP A 97 18.82 -1.09 5.51
CA TRP A 97 19.25 0.22 5.01
C TRP A 97 20.67 0.57 5.50
N LEU A 98 20.96 0.44 6.79
CA LEU A 98 22.29 0.73 7.35
C LEU A 98 23.39 -0.07 6.65
N HIS A 99 23.11 -1.34 6.30
CA HIS A 99 24.01 -2.17 5.51
C HIS A 99 24.29 -1.58 4.13
N THR A 100 23.26 -1.13 3.40
CA THR A 100 23.47 -0.52 2.08
C THR A 100 24.26 0.78 2.17
N GLN A 101 24.35 1.42 3.34
CA GLN A 101 25.18 2.62 3.52
C GLN A 101 26.69 2.33 3.70
N GLY A 102 27.15 1.13 3.34
CA GLY A 102 28.57 0.74 3.38
C GLY A 102 29.01 0.07 4.69
N ARG A 103 28.06 -0.37 5.52
CA ARG A 103 28.35 -1.19 6.70
C ARG A 103 28.23 -2.67 6.34
N GLU A 104 29.23 -3.46 6.69
CA GLU A 104 29.13 -4.91 6.52
C GLU A 104 27.92 -5.46 7.29
N TRP A 105 27.22 -6.45 6.74
CA TRP A 105 26.02 -6.99 7.36
C TRP A 105 26.29 -7.52 8.78
N SER A 106 27.46 -8.13 9.00
CA SER A 106 27.92 -8.57 10.32
C SER A 106 28.04 -7.45 11.36
N GLU A 107 28.14 -6.20 10.91
CA GLU A 107 28.20 -5.01 11.77
C GLU A 107 26.88 -4.23 11.83
N ALA A 108 25.99 -4.42 10.86
CA ALA A 108 24.70 -3.72 10.78
C ALA A 108 23.55 -4.54 11.39
N ALA A 109 23.57 -5.87 11.28
CA ALA A 109 22.46 -6.73 11.67
C ALA A 109 22.16 -6.73 13.17
N GLY A 110 23.19 -6.60 14.01
CA GLY A 110 23.05 -6.75 15.46
C GLY A 110 22.43 -8.08 15.86
N PRO A 111 21.39 -8.09 16.73
CA PRO A 111 20.70 -9.32 17.14
C PRO A 111 20.17 -10.17 15.98
N LEU A 112 19.87 -9.55 14.83
CA LEU A 112 19.31 -10.21 13.65
C LEU A 112 20.29 -11.18 12.98
N LEU A 113 21.60 -11.05 13.25
CA LEU A 113 22.64 -11.85 12.59
C LEU A 113 22.49 -13.35 12.87
N ALA A 114 21.95 -13.72 14.03
CA ALA A 114 21.75 -15.11 14.43
C ALA A 114 20.70 -15.81 13.56
N GLU A 115 19.66 -15.08 13.16
CA GLU A 115 18.58 -15.58 12.32
C GLU A 115 18.88 -15.40 10.83
N PHE A 116 19.51 -14.28 10.47
CA PHE A 116 19.86 -13.91 9.10
C PHE A 116 21.38 -13.70 8.97
N PRO A 117 22.15 -14.75 8.62
CA PRO A 117 23.60 -14.62 8.41
C PRO A 117 24.01 -13.72 7.23
N GLN A 118 23.07 -13.40 6.34
CA GLN A 118 23.22 -12.52 5.18
C GLN A 118 22.01 -11.57 5.11
N PRO A 119 22.15 -10.37 4.54
CA PRO A 119 21.06 -9.40 4.46
C PRO A 119 19.94 -9.96 3.56
N PRO A 120 18.71 -10.16 4.07
CA PRO A 120 17.67 -10.81 3.28
C PRO A 120 16.95 -9.83 2.35
N GLY A 121 16.55 -10.35 1.19
CA GLY A 121 15.63 -9.71 0.25
C GLY A 121 16.27 -8.96 -0.91
N TRP A 122 15.44 -8.56 -1.84
CA TRP A 122 15.91 -8.01 -3.12
C TRP A 122 16.33 -6.53 -3.03
N LEU A 123 15.74 -5.74 -2.14
CA LEU A 123 15.97 -4.30 -2.09
C LEU A 123 17.43 -3.98 -1.76
N VAL A 124 18.06 -4.77 -0.87
CA VAL A 124 19.49 -4.65 -0.52
C VAL A 124 20.44 -5.00 -1.67
N THR A 125 19.93 -5.59 -2.76
CA THR A 125 20.73 -5.94 -3.94
C THR A 125 20.74 -4.86 -5.01
N ALA A 126 19.92 -3.80 -4.86
CA ALA A 126 19.91 -2.67 -5.78
C ALA A 126 21.16 -1.81 -5.55
N PRO A 127 22.10 -1.73 -6.52
CA PRO A 127 23.37 -1.04 -6.32
C PRO A 127 23.22 0.46 -6.09
N GLU A 128 22.18 1.08 -6.63
CA GLU A 128 21.88 2.51 -6.46
C GLU A 128 21.52 2.86 -5.01
N LEU A 129 20.96 1.91 -4.24
CA LEU A 129 20.71 2.05 -2.80
C LEU A 129 21.96 1.86 -1.95
N SER A 130 23.04 1.34 -2.55
CA SER A 130 24.33 1.16 -1.88
C SER A 130 25.21 2.41 -1.95
N ALA A 131 24.62 3.56 -1.61
CA ALA A 131 25.25 4.86 -1.67
C ALA A 131 24.83 5.73 -0.47
N ALA A 132 25.80 6.04 0.39
CA ALA A 132 25.62 6.98 1.50
C ALA A 132 25.40 8.39 0.96
N ARG A 133 24.16 8.88 1.04
CA ARG A 133 23.73 10.18 0.55
C ARG A 133 22.99 10.90 1.68
N ALA A 134 23.67 11.87 2.28
CA ALA A 134 23.16 12.69 3.39
C ALA A 134 22.61 11.96 4.64
N PRO A 135 23.07 10.74 5.03
CA PRO A 135 22.40 9.99 6.09
C PRO A 135 22.29 10.78 7.40
N MET A 136 21.05 10.99 7.86
CA MET A 136 20.80 11.71 9.10
C MET A 136 21.55 11.07 10.27
N ARG A 137 22.43 11.85 10.91
CA ARG A 137 23.31 11.38 12.01
C ARG A 137 22.54 10.71 13.14
N THR A 138 21.37 11.23 13.49
CA THR A 138 20.51 10.67 14.56
C THR A 138 20.06 9.26 14.20
N VAL A 139 19.58 9.05 12.96
CA VAL A 139 19.17 7.72 12.47
C VAL A 139 20.36 6.78 12.53
N TRP A 140 21.49 7.17 11.94
CA TRP A 140 22.70 6.35 11.91
C TRP A 140 23.12 5.89 13.31
N GLN A 141 23.19 6.82 14.26
CA GLN A 141 23.59 6.53 15.63
C GLN A 141 22.62 5.58 16.34
N ALA A 142 21.30 5.76 16.15
CA ALA A 142 20.31 4.87 16.74
C ALA A 142 20.41 3.44 16.18
N LEU A 143 20.57 3.30 14.87
CA LEU A 143 20.72 2.00 14.20
C LEU A 143 22.05 1.32 14.57
N GLU A 144 23.14 2.07 14.73
CA GLU A 144 24.40 1.53 15.24
C GLU A 144 24.33 1.02 16.67
N ARG A 145 23.53 1.67 17.52
CA ARG A 145 23.34 1.22 18.91
C ARG A 145 22.57 -0.10 18.94
N PHE A 146 21.50 -0.21 18.17
CA PHE A 146 20.80 -1.48 17.98
C PHE A 146 21.75 -2.56 17.43
N ALA A 147 22.59 -2.22 16.45
CA ALA A 147 23.57 -3.15 15.88
C ALA A 147 24.60 -3.64 16.91
N LYS A 148 24.87 -2.87 17.96
CA LYS A 148 25.75 -3.25 19.09
C LYS A 148 25.03 -4.07 20.17
N GLY A 149 23.76 -4.42 19.96
CA GLY A 149 22.95 -5.20 20.89
C GLY A 149 22.26 -4.37 21.97
N GLU A 150 22.22 -3.04 21.84
CA GLU A 150 21.37 -2.21 22.70
C GLU A 150 19.89 -2.36 22.30
N PRO A 151 18.94 -2.17 23.24
CA PRO A 151 17.52 -2.15 22.92
C PRO A 151 17.18 -1.09 21.86
N ARG A 152 16.19 -1.37 21.01
CA ARG A 152 15.62 -0.39 20.07
C ARG A 152 14.96 0.75 20.81
N GLY A 153 14.88 1.92 20.18
CA GLY A 153 14.13 3.06 20.72
C GLY A 153 12.63 2.82 20.74
N SER A 154 11.96 3.43 21.72
CA SER A 154 10.50 3.52 21.78
C SER A 154 10.06 4.83 22.43
N VAL A 155 8.77 5.13 22.39
CA VAL A 155 8.19 6.30 23.08
C VAL A 155 8.45 6.25 24.59
N THR A 156 8.37 5.06 25.19
CA THR A 156 8.54 4.87 26.64
C THR A 156 10.01 4.73 27.06
N GLU A 157 10.86 4.26 26.16
CA GLU A 157 12.30 4.07 26.37
C GLU A 157 13.09 4.77 25.25
N PRO A 158 13.19 6.11 25.29
CA PRO A 158 13.79 6.88 24.22
C PRO A 158 15.31 6.64 24.16
N VAL A 159 15.83 6.37 22.96
CA VAL A 159 17.28 6.23 22.73
C VAL A 159 18.01 7.57 22.72
N ASN A 160 17.32 8.68 22.47
CA ASN A 160 17.89 10.02 22.46
C ASN A 160 16.78 11.06 22.69
N ASN A 161 17.11 12.35 22.57
CA ASN A 161 16.15 13.45 22.66
C ASN A 161 16.08 14.27 21.36
N SER A 162 16.21 13.60 20.20
CA SER A 162 16.25 14.26 18.88
C SER A 162 14.86 14.68 18.42
N LYS A 163 14.74 15.94 17.98
CA LYS A 163 13.58 16.50 17.28
C LYS A 163 13.68 16.43 15.75
N GLY A 164 14.77 15.89 15.22
CA GLY A 164 15.03 15.85 13.77
C GLY A 164 13.89 15.23 12.96
N CYS A 165 13.75 15.63 11.69
CA CYS A 165 12.66 15.17 10.84
C CYS A 165 12.85 13.73 10.30
N GLY A 166 14.06 13.15 10.38
CA GLY A 166 14.39 11.84 9.81
C GLY A 166 13.53 10.66 10.28
N GLY A 167 12.93 10.76 11.47
CA GLY A 167 11.94 9.78 11.93
C GLY A 167 10.64 9.83 11.14
N MET A 168 10.22 11.04 10.74
CA MET A 168 8.95 11.36 10.08
C MET A 168 9.02 11.26 8.55
N VAL A 169 10.11 11.68 7.91
CA VAL A 169 10.21 11.74 6.43
C VAL A 169 9.96 10.38 5.76
N ARG A 170 10.29 9.29 6.47
CA ARG A 170 10.25 7.92 5.96
C ARG A 170 8.95 7.15 6.22
N VAL A 171 7.94 7.75 6.87
CA VAL A 171 6.75 7.00 7.35
C VAL A 171 5.52 7.09 6.46
N ALA A 172 5.55 7.82 5.35
CA ALA A 172 4.40 7.90 4.43
C ALA A 172 3.79 6.53 4.05
N PRO A 173 4.60 5.47 3.80
CA PRO A 173 4.10 4.11 3.56
C PRO A 173 3.20 3.49 4.63
N ILE A 174 3.33 3.92 5.89
CA ILE A 174 2.55 3.38 7.01
C ILE A 174 1.05 3.64 6.84
N ALA A 175 0.67 4.60 5.99
CA ALA A 175 -0.71 4.85 5.58
C ALA A 175 -1.44 3.64 4.95
N LEU A 176 -0.72 2.61 4.51
CA LEU A 176 -1.28 1.35 4.01
C LEU A 176 -1.62 0.34 5.11
N TRP A 177 -1.05 0.50 6.31
CA TRP A 177 -1.00 -0.57 7.30
C TRP A 177 -2.37 -1.04 7.80
N SER A 178 -3.29 -0.09 8.01
CA SER A 178 -4.61 -0.35 8.56
C SER A 178 -5.66 0.56 7.93
N GLU A 179 -6.92 0.12 7.97
CA GLU A 179 -8.08 0.95 7.67
C GLU A 179 -8.45 1.85 8.86
N ASP A 180 -8.00 1.52 10.07
CA ASP A 180 -8.14 2.42 11.22
C ASP A 180 -7.01 3.47 11.18
N PRO A 181 -7.33 4.76 10.94
CA PRO A 181 -6.31 5.79 10.90
C PRO A 181 -5.57 5.97 12.25
N ARG A 182 -6.14 5.53 13.38
CA ARG A 182 -5.48 5.58 14.69
C ARG A 182 -4.35 4.56 14.83
N GLU A 183 -4.54 3.37 14.27
CA GLU A 183 -3.46 2.37 14.19
C GLU A 183 -2.33 2.88 13.29
N VAL A 184 -2.66 3.53 12.17
CA VAL A 184 -1.68 4.20 11.29
C VAL A 184 -0.89 5.28 12.03
N PHE A 185 -1.58 6.14 12.79
CA PHE A 185 -0.94 7.19 13.59
C PHE A 185 0.02 6.58 14.61
N THR A 186 -0.44 5.58 15.37
CA THR A 186 0.34 4.94 16.44
C THR A 186 1.56 4.22 15.87
N LEU A 187 1.40 3.44 14.80
CA LEU A 187 2.50 2.72 14.16
C LEU A 187 3.57 3.68 13.61
N ALA A 188 3.15 4.82 13.05
CA ALA A 188 4.09 5.82 12.56
C ALA A 188 4.85 6.54 13.68
N VAL A 189 4.19 6.81 14.81
CA VAL A 189 4.85 7.29 16.04
C VAL A 189 5.92 6.29 16.50
N ASP A 190 5.56 5.02 16.63
CA ASP A 190 6.48 3.99 17.09
C ASP A 190 7.65 3.77 16.12
N ALA A 191 7.39 3.81 14.81
CA ALA A 191 8.42 3.69 13.77
C ALA A 191 9.42 4.86 13.77
N ALA A 192 8.96 6.07 14.08
CA ALA A 192 9.83 7.23 14.26
C ALA A 192 10.62 7.14 15.57
N ALA A 193 9.98 6.70 16.66
CA ALA A 193 10.57 6.55 17.99
C ALA A 193 11.74 5.54 18.04
N LEU A 194 11.83 4.62 17.08
CA LEU A 194 13.01 3.77 16.86
C LEU A 194 14.32 4.58 16.77
N THR A 195 14.26 5.81 16.27
CA THR A 195 15.44 6.66 16.05
C THR A 195 15.33 8.05 16.67
N HIS A 196 14.12 8.56 16.92
CA HIS A 196 13.88 9.92 17.41
C HIS A 196 13.06 9.89 18.69
N GLY A 197 13.71 10.08 19.84
CA GLY A 197 13.05 9.90 21.15
C GLY A 197 12.33 11.12 21.72
N HIS A 198 12.37 12.29 21.07
CA HIS A 198 11.61 13.47 21.50
C HIS A 198 10.19 13.46 20.89
N PRO A 199 9.13 13.91 21.61
CA PRO A 199 7.77 14.06 21.06
C PRO A 199 7.70 14.73 19.68
N SER A 200 8.31 15.90 19.52
CA SER A 200 8.41 16.59 18.21
C SER A 200 9.24 15.86 17.13
N GLY A 201 9.93 14.76 17.48
CA GLY A 201 10.59 13.86 16.53
C GLY A 201 9.71 12.70 16.06
N TYR A 202 8.72 12.26 16.86
CA TYR A 202 7.85 11.12 16.53
C TYR A 202 6.37 11.46 16.32
N LEU A 203 5.80 12.46 17.01
CA LEU A 203 4.40 12.86 16.85
C LEU A 203 4.06 13.44 15.47
N PRO A 204 4.96 14.22 14.82
CA PRO A 204 4.73 14.62 13.43
C PRO A 204 4.65 13.42 12.49
N ALA A 205 5.35 12.31 12.77
CA ALA A 205 5.28 11.10 11.96
C ALA A 205 3.87 10.49 11.97
N GLY A 206 3.26 10.41 13.17
CA GLY A 206 1.86 9.98 13.33
C GLY A 206 0.90 10.86 12.54
N ALA A 207 1.00 12.18 12.71
CA ALA A 207 0.15 13.13 11.99
C ALA A 207 0.33 13.02 10.47
N PHE A 208 1.57 12.93 10.00
CA PHE A 208 1.91 12.82 8.59
C PHE A 208 1.31 11.55 7.95
N ALA A 209 1.54 10.38 8.55
CA ALA A 209 1.01 9.11 8.04
C ALA A 209 -0.52 9.10 8.02
N MET A 210 -1.16 9.67 9.06
CA MET A 210 -2.63 9.80 9.12
C MET A 210 -3.18 10.74 8.04
N ILE A 211 -2.49 11.86 7.74
CA ILE A 211 -2.86 12.76 6.64
C ILE A 211 -2.78 12.00 5.31
N VAL A 212 -1.66 11.30 5.03
CA VAL A 212 -1.49 10.50 3.82
C VAL A 212 -2.60 9.45 3.70
N HIS A 213 -2.92 8.74 4.79
CA HIS A 213 -4.01 7.76 4.86
C HIS A 213 -5.37 8.37 4.46
N GLY A 214 -5.69 9.57 4.97
CA GLY A 214 -6.91 10.30 4.63
C GLY A 214 -6.93 10.77 3.17
N LEU A 215 -5.81 11.26 2.65
CA LEU A 215 -5.65 11.69 1.26
C LEU A 215 -5.82 10.53 0.27
N MET A 216 -5.25 9.36 0.57
CA MET A 216 -5.43 8.14 -0.22
C MET A 216 -6.89 7.71 -0.32
N ARG A 217 -7.70 8.02 0.70
CA ARG A 217 -9.14 7.74 0.78
C ARG A 217 -10.03 8.93 0.41
N ALA A 218 -9.47 9.91 -0.31
CA ALA A 218 -10.18 11.08 -0.83
C ALA A 218 -10.91 11.93 0.23
N ARG A 219 -10.42 11.99 1.48
CA ARG A 219 -10.96 12.88 2.54
C ARG A 219 -10.78 14.37 2.23
N GLY A 220 -9.80 14.72 1.39
CA GLY A 220 -9.39 16.09 1.12
C GLY A 220 -8.40 16.62 2.16
N LEU A 221 -7.48 17.50 1.73
CA LEU A 221 -6.34 17.93 2.55
C LEU A 221 -6.72 18.56 3.88
N LYS A 222 -7.66 19.52 3.88
CA LYS A 222 -8.09 20.20 5.11
C LYS A 222 -8.66 19.20 6.12
N SER A 223 -9.58 18.33 5.69
CA SER A 223 -10.20 17.35 6.58
C SER A 223 -9.20 16.32 7.09
N ALA A 224 -8.25 15.88 6.26
CA ALA A 224 -7.20 14.97 6.70
C ALA A 224 -6.28 15.60 7.77
N VAL A 225 -5.96 16.88 7.63
CA VAL A 225 -5.19 17.63 8.65
C VAL A 225 -6.00 17.87 9.92
N ASP A 226 -7.30 18.19 9.81
CA ASP A 226 -8.19 18.34 10.97
C ASP A 226 -8.32 17.00 11.75
N ASP A 227 -8.43 15.87 11.04
CA ASP A 227 -8.46 14.53 11.63
C ASP A 227 -7.14 14.24 12.39
N ALA A 228 -5.99 14.53 11.78
CA ALA A 228 -4.67 14.35 12.40
C ALA A 228 -4.46 15.24 13.63
N LEU A 229 -4.89 16.52 13.59
CA LEU A 229 -4.85 17.42 14.75
C LEU A 229 -5.74 16.93 15.90
N THR A 230 -6.87 16.29 15.58
CA THR A 230 -7.78 15.73 16.58
C THR A 230 -7.15 14.54 17.29
N GLU A 231 -6.52 13.63 16.54
CA GLU A 231 -5.81 12.48 17.12
C GLU A 231 -4.58 12.91 17.92
N LEU A 232 -3.78 13.82 17.35
CA LEU A 232 -2.57 14.36 17.96
C LEU A 232 -2.84 15.00 19.34
N ALA A 233 -3.99 15.66 19.54
CA ALA A 233 -4.38 16.25 20.83
C ALA A 233 -4.60 15.23 21.95
N GLY A 234 -4.65 13.93 21.64
CA GLY A 234 -4.72 12.85 22.63
C GLY A 234 -3.37 12.39 23.18
N TRP A 235 -2.25 12.89 22.65
CA TRP A 235 -0.89 12.43 22.98
C TRP A 235 -0.16 13.43 23.87
N ASP A 236 0.61 12.94 24.85
CA ASP A 236 1.46 13.80 25.67
C ASP A 236 2.59 14.43 24.84
N GLY A 237 2.86 15.73 25.03
CA GLY A 237 3.91 16.47 24.32
C GLY A 237 3.53 16.89 22.89
N HIS A 238 2.23 16.85 22.57
CA HIS A 238 1.70 17.20 21.25
C HIS A 238 1.76 18.69 20.88
N GLU A 239 1.97 19.57 21.87
CA GLU A 239 1.76 21.01 21.74
C GLU A 239 2.63 21.62 20.66
N GLU A 240 3.93 21.30 20.61
CA GLU A 240 4.85 21.83 19.58
C GLU A 240 4.41 21.42 18.17
N THR A 241 4.00 20.17 17.98
CA THR A 241 3.51 19.68 16.67
C THR A 241 2.18 20.31 16.29
N THR A 242 1.29 20.47 17.27
CA THR A 242 -0.03 21.08 17.09
C THR A 242 0.10 22.56 16.72
N GLU A 243 0.97 23.29 17.41
CA GLU A 243 1.24 24.71 17.15
C GLU A 243 1.87 24.92 15.77
N ALA A 244 2.86 24.10 15.41
CA ALA A 244 3.51 24.17 14.09
C ALA A 244 2.50 23.92 12.95
N LEU A 245 1.70 22.85 13.03
CA LEU A 245 0.66 22.56 12.03
C LEU A 245 -0.36 23.68 11.91
N ARG A 246 -0.83 24.24 13.04
CA ARG A 246 -1.75 25.38 13.05
C ARG A 246 -1.14 26.63 12.42
N ALA A 247 0.13 26.91 12.70
CA ALA A 247 0.85 28.00 12.08
C ALA A 247 0.97 27.81 10.55
N GLY A 248 1.20 26.58 10.08
CA GLY A 248 1.23 26.26 8.65
C GLY A 248 -0.12 26.50 7.96
N ILE A 249 -1.22 26.07 8.61
CA ILE A 249 -2.60 26.32 8.13
C ILE A 249 -2.91 27.81 8.08
N GLU A 250 -2.55 28.56 9.13
CA GLU A 250 -2.77 30.01 9.18
C GLU A 250 -1.97 30.73 8.08
N LEU A 251 -0.70 30.36 7.92
CA LEU A 251 0.17 30.96 6.92
C LEU A 251 -0.31 30.70 5.49
N ALA A 252 -0.96 29.55 5.23
CA ALA A 252 -1.50 29.24 3.91
C ALA A 252 -2.62 30.22 3.48
N GLY A 253 -3.28 30.87 4.44
CA GLY A 253 -4.24 31.94 4.19
C GLY A 253 -3.61 33.31 3.89
N ASN A 254 -2.29 33.45 4.02
CA ASN A 254 -1.59 34.70 3.76
C ASN A 254 -1.38 34.91 2.24
N PRO A 255 -1.70 36.11 1.70
CA PRO A 255 -1.43 36.42 0.29
C PRO A 255 0.06 36.54 -0.04
N GLU A 256 0.90 36.90 0.93
CA GLU A 256 2.35 36.97 0.77
C GLU A 256 2.96 35.58 0.89
N ARG A 257 3.83 35.24 -0.05
CA ARG A 257 4.54 33.96 -0.10
C ARG A 257 5.99 34.25 -0.39
N SER A 258 6.85 34.01 0.58
CA SER A 258 8.30 34.18 0.44
C SER A 258 9.02 33.14 1.32
N PRO A 259 10.20 32.67 0.86
CA PRO A 259 11.11 31.88 1.69
C PRO A 259 11.32 32.44 3.09
N GLU A 260 11.51 33.76 3.18
CA GLU A 260 11.79 34.47 4.42
C GLU A 260 10.62 34.38 5.39
N LEU A 261 9.39 34.56 4.90
CA LEU A 261 8.19 34.47 5.72
C LEU A 261 7.95 33.03 6.20
N ILE A 262 8.19 32.03 5.35
CA ILE A 262 8.11 30.61 5.72
C ILE A 262 9.10 30.34 6.87
N MET A 263 10.35 30.77 6.73
CA MET A 263 11.37 30.56 7.77
C MET A 263 11.07 31.31 9.06
N GLU A 264 10.54 32.53 8.98
CA GLU A 264 10.15 33.33 10.15
C GLU A 264 9.03 32.65 10.94
N LYS A 265 8.03 32.08 10.25
CA LYS A 265 6.82 31.55 10.88
C LYS A 265 6.88 30.08 11.23
N LEU A 266 7.53 29.28 10.39
CA LEU A 266 7.48 27.82 10.46
C LEU A 266 8.86 27.19 10.71
N GLY A 267 9.95 27.97 10.63
CA GLY A 267 11.31 27.47 10.80
C GLY A 267 11.94 26.93 9.51
N THR A 268 13.00 26.14 9.65
CA THR A 268 13.83 25.66 8.54
C THR A 268 13.57 24.21 8.14
N GLY A 269 12.53 23.56 8.69
CA GLY A 269 12.16 22.18 8.39
C GLY A 269 13.09 21.10 8.90
N SER A 270 14.12 21.45 9.70
CA SER A 270 15.08 20.47 10.24
C SER A 270 14.52 19.64 11.41
N THR A 271 13.41 20.09 12.00
CA THR A 271 12.66 19.35 13.03
C THR A 271 11.37 18.78 12.44
N GLY A 272 10.88 17.66 12.99
CA GLY A 272 9.71 16.96 12.46
C GLY A 272 8.47 17.86 12.38
N GLU A 273 8.21 18.66 13.42
CA GLU A 273 7.05 19.55 13.48
C GLU A 273 7.14 20.69 12.47
N SER A 274 8.33 21.28 12.31
CA SER A 274 8.60 22.36 11.35
C SER A 274 8.47 21.85 9.93
N ASN A 275 9.04 20.68 9.64
CA ASN A 275 9.02 20.07 8.31
C ASN A 275 7.59 19.82 7.83
N LEU A 276 6.80 19.11 8.64
CA LEU A 276 5.42 18.79 8.31
C LEU A 276 4.57 20.06 8.17
N ALA A 277 4.78 21.06 9.02
CA ALA A 277 4.07 22.33 8.94
C ALA A 277 4.33 23.07 7.62
N ILE A 278 5.58 23.11 7.15
CA ILE A 278 5.93 23.74 5.86
C ILE A 278 5.34 22.96 4.68
N ALA A 279 5.39 21.63 4.72
CA ALA A 279 4.80 20.79 3.68
C ALA A 279 3.26 20.97 3.59
N VAL A 280 2.57 20.99 4.73
CA VAL A 280 1.12 21.25 4.80
C VAL A 280 0.80 22.68 4.33
N TYR A 281 1.59 23.67 4.74
CA TYR A 281 1.48 25.05 4.26
C TYR A 281 1.54 25.09 2.72
N ALA A 282 2.56 24.49 2.11
CA ALA A 282 2.75 24.53 0.66
C ALA A 282 1.60 23.82 -0.08
N ALA A 283 1.13 22.69 0.45
CA ALA A 283 0.00 21.93 -0.10
C ALA A 283 -1.35 22.68 0.01
N MET A 284 -1.51 23.55 1.01
CA MET A 284 -2.70 24.40 1.16
C MET A 284 -2.60 25.73 0.40
N ALA A 285 -1.40 26.28 0.24
CA ALA A 285 -1.18 27.59 -0.37
C ALA A 285 -1.39 27.57 -1.89
N THR A 286 -1.19 26.45 -2.57
CA THR A 286 -1.29 26.36 -4.03
C THR A 286 -1.78 24.99 -4.50
N THR A 287 -2.55 25.00 -5.60
CA THR A 287 -2.91 23.78 -6.36
C THR A 287 -1.94 23.49 -7.51
N ASP A 288 -1.04 24.43 -7.82
CA ASP A 288 0.08 24.18 -8.73
C ASP A 288 1.16 23.38 -7.99
N VAL A 289 1.27 22.10 -8.34
CA VAL A 289 2.20 21.14 -7.74
C VAL A 289 3.66 21.58 -7.90
N ARG A 290 4.03 22.11 -9.06
CA ARG A 290 5.39 22.60 -9.30
C ARG A 290 5.67 23.79 -8.38
N ALA A 291 4.76 24.76 -8.34
CA ALA A 291 4.93 25.94 -7.49
C ALA A 291 5.07 25.57 -6.00
N GLY A 292 4.33 24.55 -5.52
CA GLY A 292 4.46 24.11 -4.13
C GLY A 292 5.80 23.43 -3.82
N TYR A 293 6.33 22.59 -4.72
CA TYR A 293 7.71 22.09 -4.58
C TYR A 293 8.71 23.24 -4.48
N LEU A 294 8.56 24.27 -5.32
CA LEU A 294 9.45 25.43 -5.31
C LEU A 294 9.32 26.27 -4.04
N LEU A 295 8.17 26.28 -3.36
CA LEU A 295 8.03 26.90 -2.03
C LEU A 295 8.81 26.12 -0.96
N CYS A 296 8.86 24.79 -1.06
CA CYS A 296 9.53 23.92 -0.10
C CYS A 296 11.06 23.97 -0.22
N VAL A 297 11.58 23.83 -1.44
CA VAL A 297 13.03 23.72 -1.68
C VAL A 297 13.77 25.05 -1.58
N ASN A 298 13.08 26.18 -1.81
CA ASN A 298 13.69 27.50 -1.66
C ASN A 298 13.62 27.98 -0.21
N THR A 299 14.03 27.16 0.75
CA THR A 299 14.18 27.56 2.16
C THR A 299 15.65 27.41 2.58
N SER A 300 16.10 28.09 3.65
CA SER A 300 17.52 28.03 4.06
C SER A 300 17.90 26.76 4.83
N GLY A 301 17.13 25.68 4.66
CA GLY A 301 17.06 24.58 5.61
C GLY A 301 17.10 23.21 4.96
N ASP A 302 16.30 22.31 5.53
CA ASP A 302 16.19 20.90 5.19
C ASP A 302 15.35 20.71 3.91
N SER A 303 15.89 21.21 2.80
CA SER A 303 15.14 21.53 1.58
C SER A 303 14.60 20.29 0.87
N ASP A 304 15.38 19.20 0.84
CA ASP A 304 14.98 17.90 0.31
C ASP A 304 13.89 17.28 1.18
N SER A 305 14.08 17.26 2.51
CA SER A 305 13.09 16.67 3.42
C SER A 305 11.73 17.37 3.36
N ILE A 306 11.71 18.71 3.38
CA ILE A 306 10.46 19.48 3.28
C ILE A 306 9.75 19.16 1.95
N ALA A 307 10.50 19.16 0.85
CA ALA A 307 9.95 18.91 -0.47
C ALA A 307 9.50 17.45 -0.65
N SER A 308 10.19 16.50 -0.02
CA SER A 308 9.83 15.08 0.02
C SER A 308 8.47 14.90 0.70
N VAL A 309 8.28 15.45 1.89
CA VAL A 309 6.99 15.39 2.61
C VAL A 309 5.88 16.08 1.81
N TYR A 310 6.15 17.26 1.26
CA TYR A 310 5.19 17.93 0.37
C TYR A 310 4.81 17.04 -0.82
N GLY A 311 5.82 16.42 -1.45
CA GLY A 311 5.65 15.51 -2.57
C GLY A 311 4.81 14.28 -2.24
N ASN A 312 5.02 13.69 -1.07
CA ASN A 312 4.18 12.60 -0.55
C ASN A 312 2.72 13.05 -0.42
N LEU A 313 2.47 14.22 0.17
CA LEU A 313 1.13 14.76 0.36
C LEU A 313 0.42 15.01 -0.97
N VAL A 314 1.05 15.72 -1.91
CA VAL A 314 0.42 16.04 -3.20
C VAL A 314 0.32 14.82 -4.11
N GLY A 315 1.25 13.89 -4.02
CA GLY A 315 1.17 12.59 -4.66
C GLY A 315 0.00 11.74 -4.15
N ALA A 316 -0.23 11.70 -2.84
CA ALA A 316 -1.40 11.03 -2.25
C ALA A 316 -2.72 11.73 -2.59
N LEU A 317 -2.68 13.06 -2.78
CA LEU A 317 -3.85 13.87 -3.10
C LEU A 317 -4.26 13.74 -4.57
N TYR A 318 -3.31 13.85 -5.50
CA TYR A 318 -3.56 13.96 -6.94
C TYR A 318 -3.22 12.70 -7.74
N GLY A 319 -2.58 11.70 -7.12
CA GLY A 319 -2.11 10.51 -7.82
C GLY A 319 -0.85 10.77 -8.64
N ARG A 320 -0.34 9.72 -9.30
CA ARG A 320 0.89 9.80 -10.10
C ARG A 320 0.78 10.85 -11.21
N ASP A 321 -0.37 10.90 -11.87
CA ASP A 321 -0.58 11.75 -13.04
C ASP A 321 -0.73 13.25 -12.67
N GLY A 322 -0.88 13.56 -11.38
CA GLY A 322 -0.86 14.94 -10.86
C GLY A 322 0.53 15.52 -10.65
N LEU A 323 1.59 14.69 -10.76
CA LEU A 323 2.98 15.11 -10.54
C LEU A 323 3.63 15.64 -11.83
N PRO A 324 4.70 16.45 -11.76
CA PRO A 324 5.39 16.95 -12.94
C PRO A 324 6.08 15.81 -13.72
N ALA A 325 5.50 15.42 -14.86
CA ALA A 325 5.98 14.30 -15.67
C ALA A 325 7.47 14.41 -16.06
N ALA A 326 7.93 15.62 -16.42
CA ALA A 326 9.32 15.88 -16.77
C ALA A 326 10.30 15.67 -15.60
N TRP A 327 9.84 15.78 -14.36
CA TRP A 327 10.65 15.50 -13.17
C TRP A 327 10.64 14.00 -12.87
N LEU A 328 9.46 13.37 -12.92
CA LEU A 328 9.32 11.92 -12.76
C LEU A 328 10.20 11.11 -13.72
N ASP A 329 10.38 11.59 -14.95
CA ASP A 329 11.19 10.90 -15.96
C ASP A 329 12.70 10.88 -15.63
N LYS A 330 13.16 11.74 -14.71
CA LYS A 330 14.56 11.82 -14.29
C LYS A 330 14.89 11.07 -12.99
N ILE A 331 13.88 10.68 -12.21
CA ILE A 331 14.11 10.15 -10.86
C ILE A 331 14.79 8.78 -10.91
N GLU A 332 15.90 8.65 -10.16
CA GLU A 332 16.59 7.39 -9.93
C GLU A 332 15.67 6.34 -9.29
N LEU A 333 15.86 5.05 -9.58
CA LEU A 333 15.11 3.94 -8.97
C LEU A 333 13.58 3.99 -9.17
N ARG A 334 13.06 4.77 -10.12
CA ARG A 334 11.61 4.85 -10.41
C ARG A 334 10.98 3.48 -10.66
N SER A 335 11.71 2.57 -11.30
CA SER A 335 11.20 1.23 -11.62
C SER A 335 11.07 0.36 -10.36
N GLU A 336 12.05 0.45 -9.46
CA GLU A 336 12.14 -0.24 -8.18
C GLU A 336 11.09 0.29 -7.21
N MET A 337 10.92 1.61 -7.14
CA MET A 337 9.83 2.24 -6.40
C MET A 337 8.48 1.76 -6.88
N SER A 338 8.23 1.80 -8.19
CA SER A 338 6.96 1.34 -8.77
C SER A 338 6.70 -0.14 -8.46
N ARG A 339 7.74 -0.98 -8.55
CA ARG A 339 7.65 -2.40 -8.22
C ARG A 339 7.32 -2.61 -6.75
N LEU A 340 8.05 -1.96 -5.84
CA LEU A 340 7.86 -2.10 -4.40
C LEU A 340 6.48 -1.59 -3.95
N THR A 341 6.02 -0.47 -4.51
CA THR A 341 4.67 0.04 -4.27
C THR A 341 3.60 -0.92 -4.78
N ASN A 342 3.78 -1.50 -5.97
CA ASN A 342 2.85 -2.51 -6.47
C ASN A 342 2.84 -3.77 -5.59
N ASP A 343 4.01 -4.23 -5.11
CA ASP A 343 4.10 -5.35 -4.18
C ASP A 343 3.32 -5.04 -2.88
N ALA A 344 3.45 -3.82 -2.34
CA ALA A 344 2.68 -3.38 -1.17
C ALA A 344 1.17 -3.29 -1.42
N ILE A 345 0.74 -2.69 -2.54
CA ILE A 345 -0.67 -2.60 -2.89
C ILE A 345 -1.30 -3.98 -3.06
N ASN A 346 -0.56 -4.94 -3.61
CA ASN A 346 -1.02 -6.31 -3.68
C ASN A 346 -1.11 -6.94 -2.28
N GLU A 347 -0.09 -6.78 -1.44
CA GLU A 347 -0.03 -7.37 -0.09
C GLU A 347 -1.10 -6.81 0.86
N PHE A 348 -1.31 -5.49 0.89
CA PHE A 348 -2.34 -4.83 1.70
C PHE A 348 -3.72 -4.81 1.02
N GLY A 349 -3.80 -5.31 -0.22
CA GLY A 349 -5.04 -5.40 -0.97
C GLY A 349 -5.97 -6.50 -0.44
N PRO A 350 -7.21 -6.57 -0.94
CA PRO A 350 -8.18 -7.58 -0.52
C PRO A 350 -7.77 -9.03 -0.88
N MET A 351 -6.79 -9.18 -1.77
CA MET A 351 -6.25 -10.46 -2.21
C MET A 351 -4.71 -10.39 -2.15
N PRO A 352 -4.11 -10.51 -0.96
CA PRO A 352 -2.66 -10.58 -0.82
C PRO A 352 -2.09 -11.68 -1.70
N TRP A 353 -1.17 -11.29 -2.57
CA TRP A 353 -0.49 -12.21 -3.48
C TRP A 353 0.54 -13.07 -2.71
N THR A 354 0.91 -14.23 -3.25
CA THR A 354 2.11 -14.97 -2.80
C THR A 354 3.31 -14.45 -3.59
N PRO A 355 4.13 -13.53 -3.03
CA PRO A 355 5.28 -13.02 -3.76
C PRO A 355 6.26 -14.16 -4.05
N PRO A 356 7.05 -14.10 -5.15
CA PRO A 356 8.21 -14.96 -5.31
C PRO A 356 9.11 -14.81 -4.08
N HIS A 357 10.01 -15.77 -3.80
CA HIS A 357 10.96 -15.83 -2.66
C HIS A 357 11.91 -14.60 -2.49
N ARG A 358 11.36 -13.39 -2.56
CA ARG A 358 11.97 -12.08 -2.78
C ARG A 358 12.05 -11.30 -1.47
N TYR A 359 11.12 -11.56 -0.56
CA TYR A 359 11.11 -10.98 0.78
C TYR A 359 11.70 -11.92 1.83
N GLY A 360 11.97 -13.19 1.50
CA GLY A 360 12.63 -14.13 2.42
C GLY A 360 11.86 -14.41 3.71
N VAL A 361 10.55 -14.13 3.74
CA VAL A 361 9.65 -14.54 4.82
C VAL A 361 9.33 -16.03 4.63
N PRO A 362 9.57 -16.91 5.62
CA PRO A 362 9.28 -18.33 5.50
C PRO A 362 7.79 -18.57 5.23
N GLU A 363 7.48 -19.40 4.24
CA GLU A 363 6.11 -19.90 4.03
C GLU A 363 5.69 -20.80 5.21
N PRO A 364 4.39 -20.89 5.52
CA PRO A 364 3.92 -21.79 6.56
C PRO A 364 4.36 -23.23 6.24
N GLU A 365 4.77 -23.98 7.28
CA GLU A 365 5.07 -25.41 7.09
C GLU A 365 3.80 -26.12 6.59
N PRO A 366 3.88 -27.01 5.58
CA PRO A 366 2.74 -27.81 5.17
C PRO A 366 2.26 -28.59 6.40
N GLU A 367 0.96 -28.47 6.73
CA GLU A 367 0.36 -29.26 7.80
C GLU A 367 0.78 -30.72 7.62
N ALA A 368 1.30 -31.34 8.69
CA ALA A 368 1.67 -32.74 8.67
C ALA A 368 0.47 -33.54 8.16
N ALA A 369 0.69 -34.34 7.11
CA ALA A 369 -0.35 -35.18 6.53
C ALA A 369 -1.05 -35.96 7.64
N VAL A 370 -2.35 -35.71 7.80
CA VAL A 370 -3.20 -36.47 8.71
C VAL A 370 -3.17 -37.93 8.23
N ASP A 371 -2.76 -38.85 9.10
CA ASP A 371 -2.71 -40.29 8.81
C ASP A 371 -4.03 -40.76 8.17
N GLU A 372 -3.94 -41.37 6.99
CA GLU A 372 -5.06 -41.80 6.12
C GLU A 372 -5.93 -42.95 6.68
N GLU A 373 -5.88 -43.29 7.98
CA GLU A 373 -6.41 -44.57 8.47
C GLU A 373 -7.74 -44.55 9.25
N THR A 374 -8.50 -43.46 9.26
CA THR A 374 -9.89 -43.50 9.77
C THR A 374 -10.84 -42.64 8.94
N ALA A 375 -11.45 -43.23 7.90
CA ALA A 375 -12.57 -42.64 7.18
C ALA A 375 -13.88 -42.77 8.00
N PRO A 376 -14.60 -41.67 8.29
CA PRO A 376 -15.87 -41.68 9.00
C PRO A 376 -17.08 -41.89 8.07
N GLU A 377 -18.22 -42.30 8.67
CA GLU A 377 -19.54 -42.42 8.05
C GLU A 377 -20.13 -41.07 7.60
N GLU A 378 -21.08 -41.14 6.66
CA GLU A 378 -21.72 -40.06 5.88
C GLU A 378 -22.21 -38.81 6.68
N PRO A 379 -22.30 -37.64 6.03
CA PRO A 379 -22.34 -36.35 6.72
C PRO A 379 -23.73 -35.92 7.18
N GLU A 380 -23.80 -35.44 8.43
CA GLU A 380 -24.87 -34.58 8.94
C GLU A 380 -24.60 -33.10 8.60
N VAL A 381 -25.69 -32.37 8.39
CA VAL A 381 -25.76 -31.05 7.77
C VAL A 381 -25.81 -29.92 8.81
N ILE A 382 -24.85 -28.98 8.69
CA ILE A 382 -24.78 -27.54 9.06
C ILE A 382 -24.56 -27.15 10.54
N THR A 383 -23.47 -26.40 10.84
CA THR A 383 -23.46 -24.93 11.16
C THR A 383 -22.05 -24.33 11.40
N GLU A 384 -21.87 -23.11 10.87
CA GLU A 384 -21.07 -21.94 11.34
C GLU A 384 -19.65 -21.58 10.86
N ASP A 385 -18.92 -22.40 10.10
CA ASP A 385 -17.63 -21.99 9.49
C ASP A 385 -17.59 -22.31 7.99
N GLY A 386 -16.95 -21.45 7.17
CA GLY A 386 -16.64 -21.61 5.73
C GLY A 386 -17.56 -22.54 4.91
N ALA A 387 -18.59 -21.99 4.26
CA ALA A 387 -19.61 -22.81 3.58
C ALA A 387 -19.08 -23.49 2.30
N LEU A 388 -18.58 -24.73 2.42
CA LEU A 388 -18.49 -25.68 1.31
C LEU A 388 -19.91 -26.05 0.88
N ARG A 389 -20.20 -25.94 -0.42
CA ARG A 389 -21.48 -26.38 -1.00
C ARG A 389 -21.24 -27.28 -2.18
N GLU A 390 -21.93 -28.40 -2.18
CA GLU A 390 -21.92 -29.36 -3.28
C GLU A 390 -23.31 -29.51 -3.91
N GLY A 391 -23.33 -29.81 -5.20
CA GLY A 391 -24.55 -30.07 -5.95
C GLY A 391 -24.29 -30.96 -7.15
N GLU A 392 -25.23 -31.87 -7.41
CA GLU A 392 -25.25 -32.64 -8.65
C GLU A 392 -25.83 -31.78 -9.78
N VAL A 393 -25.14 -31.80 -10.93
CA VAL A 393 -25.54 -31.06 -12.12
C VAL A 393 -25.44 -31.95 -13.36
N LEU A 394 -26.12 -31.55 -14.41
CA LEU A 394 -26.06 -32.23 -15.69
C LEU A 394 -25.03 -31.55 -16.60
N ALA A 395 -24.26 -32.34 -17.33
CA ALA A 395 -23.29 -31.84 -18.30
C ALA A 395 -23.48 -32.46 -19.69
N PHE A 396 -23.09 -31.71 -20.70
CA PHE A 396 -23.39 -32.03 -22.09
C PHE A 396 -22.17 -31.84 -22.99
N ARG A 397 -21.99 -32.77 -23.93
CA ARG A 397 -21.03 -32.66 -25.04
C ARG A 397 -21.69 -33.15 -26.32
N GLY A 398 -22.10 -32.23 -27.18
CA GLY A 398 -22.94 -32.56 -28.33
C GLY A 398 -24.25 -33.22 -27.89
N GLY A 399 -24.52 -34.44 -28.36
CA GLY A 399 -25.68 -35.24 -27.93
C GLY A 399 -25.49 -36.07 -26.66
N GLN A 400 -24.29 -36.08 -26.07
CA GLN A 400 -23.98 -36.87 -24.88
C GLN A 400 -24.40 -36.11 -23.61
N ARG A 401 -24.94 -36.85 -22.63
CA ARG A 401 -25.29 -36.35 -21.29
C ARG A 401 -24.50 -37.11 -20.24
N ALA A 402 -24.03 -36.44 -19.21
CA ALA A 402 -23.35 -37.05 -18.07
C ALA A 402 -23.71 -36.34 -16.77
N ALA A 403 -23.83 -37.11 -15.69
CA ALA A 403 -23.84 -36.55 -14.35
C ALA A 403 -22.49 -35.90 -14.05
N ALA A 404 -22.53 -34.75 -13.40
CA ALA A 404 -21.37 -34.03 -12.92
C ALA A 404 -21.67 -33.51 -11.53
N ARG A 405 -20.61 -33.21 -10.78
CA ARG A 405 -20.72 -32.64 -9.44
C ARG A 405 -20.00 -31.31 -9.42
N ILE A 406 -20.64 -30.29 -8.86
CA ILE A 406 -19.99 -29.01 -8.60
C ILE A 406 -19.81 -28.90 -7.10
N GLU A 407 -18.58 -28.61 -6.69
CA GLU A 407 -18.28 -28.10 -5.36
C GLU A 407 -17.92 -26.63 -5.51
N TYR A 408 -18.39 -25.79 -4.61
CA TYR A 408 -17.80 -24.49 -4.44
C TYR A 408 -17.58 -24.20 -2.97
N GLU A 409 -16.46 -23.56 -2.71
CA GLU A 409 -16.04 -23.17 -1.38
C GLU A 409 -15.81 -21.66 -1.41
N ILE A 410 -16.35 -20.99 -0.40
CA ILE A 410 -16.05 -19.58 -0.15
C ILE A 410 -15.29 -19.58 1.17
N SER A 411 -14.00 -19.28 1.09
CA SER A 411 -13.17 -19.13 2.29
C SER A 411 -13.68 -17.97 3.12
N PHE A 412 -13.29 -17.93 4.40
CA PHE A 412 -13.56 -16.79 5.27
C PHE A 412 -12.97 -15.48 4.72
N SER A 413 -11.92 -15.56 3.89
CA SER A 413 -11.30 -14.44 3.16
C SER A 413 -12.03 -14.03 1.88
N GLY A 414 -13.14 -14.68 1.52
CA GLY A 414 -13.94 -14.37 0.33
C GLY A 414 -13.37 -14.90 -0.98
N ALA A 415 -12.28 -15.67 -0.94
CA ALA A 415 -11.76 -16.39 -2.10
C ALA A 415 -12.69 -17.55 -2.43
N CYS A 416 -13.11 -17.62 -3.69
CA CYS A 416 -13.95 -18.71 -4.17
C CYS A 416 -13.16 -19.69 -5.04
N SER A 417 -13.20 -20.96 -4.64
CA SER A 417 -12.81 -22.09 -5.48
C SER A 417 -14.07 -22.78 -5.96
N VAL A 418 -14.19 -22.99 -7.27
CA VAL A 418 -15.25 -23.82 -7.86
C VAL A 418 -14.57 -25.00 -8.53
N ARG A 419 -15.02 -26.21 -8.21
CA ARG A 419 -14.52 -27.47 -8.77
C ARG A 419 -15.67 -28.21 -9.46
N ALA A 420 -15.42 -28.71 -10.66
CA ALA A 420 -16.37 -29.53 -11.39
C ALA A 420 -15.78 -30.91 -11.72
N TYR A 421 -16.49 -31.94 -11.28
CA TYR A 421 -16.15 -33.34 -11.48
C TYR A 421 -17.06 -33.92 -12.56
N GLY A 422 -16.49 -34.62 -13.54
CA GLY A 422 -17.26 -35.28 -14.58
C GLY A 422 -16.40 -36.19 -15.46
N PRO A 423 -16.90 -36.62 -16.63
CA PRO A 423 -16.15 -37.46 -17.57
C PRO A 423 -14.85 -36.84 -18.10
N TRP A 424 -14.64 -35.54 -17.87
CA TRP A 424 -13.42 -34.79 -18.17
C TRP A 424 -12.38 -34.82 -17.04
N GLY A 425 -12.66 -35.50 -15.92
CA GLY A 425 -11.84 -35.43 -14.71
C GLY A 425 -12.33 -34.33 -13.78
N VAL A 426 -11.39 -33.64 -13.12
CA VAL A 426 -11.64 -32.47 -12.30
C VAL A 426 -11.10 -31.23 -13.00
N VAL A 427 -11.89 -30.15 -12.99
CA VAL A 427 -11.46 -28.82 -13.42
C VAL A 427 -11.75 -27.85 -12.30
N THR A 428 -10.79 -26.98 -12.01
CA THR A 428 -10.86 -26.04 -10.89
C THR A 428 -10.72 -24.62 -11.42
N GLY A 429 -11.59 -23.73 -10.97
CA GLY A 429 -11.44 -22.30 -11.16
C GLY A 429 -11.30 -21.60 -9.82
N GLU A 430 -10.20 -20.90 -9.63
CA GLU A 430 -9.87 -20.18 -8.39
C GLU A 430 -9.57 -18.73 -8.69
N ILE A 431 -10.59 -17.89 -8.58
CA ILE A 431 -10.42 -16.44 -8.75
C ILE A 431 -11.57 -15.69 -8.09
N GLY A 432 -11.21 -14.83 -7.13
CA GLY A 432 -12.10 -13.84 -6.52
C GLY A 432 -13.47 -14.39 -6.12
N VAL A 433 -14.53 -13.84 -6.72
CA VAL A 433 -15.93 -14.20 -6.45
C VAL A 433 -16.41 -15.41 -7.26
N VAL A 434 -17.43 -16.11 -6.77
CA VAL A 434 -18.00 -17.36 -7.34
C VAL A 434 -18.18 -17.31 -8.86
N MET A 435 -18.69 -16.21 -9.41
CA MET A 435 -18.89 -16.08 -10.86
C MET A 435 -17.56 -16.08 -11.63
N HIS A 436 -16.52 -15.40 -11.13
CA HIS A 436 -15.22 -15.39 -11.78
C HIS A 436 -14.55 -16.76 -11.67
N ALA A 437 -14.60 -17.39 -10.50
CA ALA A 437 -14.12 -18.75 -10.27
C ALA A 437 -14.81 -19.73 -11.24
N PHE A 438 -16.13 -19.61 -11.40
CA PHE A 438 -16.89 -20.39 -12.36
C PHE A 438 -16.54 -20.08 -13.83
N GLN A 439 -16.24 -18.82 -14.18
CA GLN A 439 -15.75 -18.48 -15.52
C GLN A 439 -14.36 -19.07 -15.80
N ALA A 440 -13.45 -19.02 -14.84
CA ALA A 440 -12.12 -19.61 -14.96
C ALA A 440 -12.21 -21.12 -15.19
N LEU A 441 -13.03 -21.80 -14.38
CA LEU A 441 -13.34 -23.22 -14.57
C LEU A 441 -13.88 -23.50 -15.97
N ARG A 442 -14.81 -22.68 -16.47
CA ARG A 442 -15.40 -22.89 -17.80
C ARG A 442 -14.44 -22.62 -18.93
N LYS A 443 -13.50 -21.68 -18.79
CA LYS A 443 -12.43 -21.44 -19.79
C LYS A 443 -11.52 -22.66 -19.94
N GLU A 444 -11.30 -23.39 -18.85
CA GLU A 444 -10.53 -24.65 -18.87
C GLU A 444 -11.37 -25.85 -19.34
N LEU A 445 -12.67 -25.89 -19.00
CA LEU A 445 -13.57 -26.97 -19.38
C LEU A 445 -14.01 -26.92 -20.86
N ASP A 446 -14.32 -25.74 -21.39
CA ASP A 446 -14.90 -25.55 -22.73
C ASP A 446 -14.11 -26.20 -23.88
N PRO A 447 -12.75 -26.19 -23.89
CA PRO A 447 -11.94 -26.90 -24.90
C PRO A 447 -12.22 -28.40 -24.99
N SER A 448 -12.69 -29.04 -23.92
CA SER A 448 -13.08 -30.46 -23.91
C SER A 448 -14.40 -30.74 -24.64
N GLY A 449 -15.15 -29.69 -24.98
CA GLY A 449 -16.48 -29.73 -25.56
C GLY A 449 -17.60 -29.99 -24.54
N TRP A 450 -17.29 -30.22 -23.28
CA TRP A 450 -18.27 -30.36 -22.20
C TRP A 450 -18.76 -29.01 -21.69
N ARG A 451 -20.03 -28.93 -21.32
CA ARG A 451 -20.65 -27.75 -20.70
C ARG A 451 -21.56 -28.15 -19.56
N LEU A 452 -21.52 -27.40 -18.47
CA LEU A 452 -22.36 -27.57 -17.28
C LEU A 452 -23.72 -26.88 -17.51
N ALA A 453 -24.83 -27.58 -17.28
CA ALA A 453 -26.19 -27.05 -17.43
C ALA A 453 -26.70 -26.41 -16.13
N VAL A 454 -26.07 -25.30 -15.78
CA VAL A 454 -26.43 -24.45 -14.65
C VAL A 454 -26.66 -23.02 -15.12
N ASN A 455 -27.41 -22.23 -14.35
CA ASN A 455 -27.75 -20.86 -14.72
C ASN A 455 -26.52 -20.00 -15.03
N GLY A 456 -25.42 -20.16 -14.29
CA GLY A 456 -24.16 -19.46 -14.51
C GLY A 456 -23.56 -19.64 -15.91
N ALA A 457 -23.96 -20.68 -16.64
CA ALA A 457 -23.49 -20.96 -17.99
C ALA A 457 -24.46 -20.52 -19.09
N ARG A 458 -25.60 -19.91 -18.72
CA ARG A 458 -26.57 -19.37 -19.66
C ARG A 458 -26.05 -18.15 -20.41
N GLY A 459 -26.42 -18.00 -21.67
CA GLY A 459 -26.01 -16.85 -22.47
C GLY A 459 -26.77 -15.55 -22.19
N ASP A 460 -27.79 -15.58 -21.34
CA ASP A 460 -28.69 -14.47 -21.00
C ASP A 460 -28.58 -14.04 -19.53
N VAL A 461 -27.50 -14.39 -18.83
CA VAL A 461 -27.28 -13.99 -17.43
C VAL A 461 -26.01 -13.18 -17.23
N TYR A 462 -26.02 -12.29 -16.25
CA TYR A 462 -24.87 -11.49 -15.82
C TYR A 462 -24.88 -11.25 -14.30
N CYS A 463 -23.70 -11.09 -13.70
CA CYS A 463 -23.56 -10.78 -12.27
C CYS A 463 -23.47 -9.27 -12.06
N THR A 464 -24.45 -8.65 -11.39
CA THR A 464 -24.29 -7.28 -10.90
C THR A 464 -23.73 -7.34 -9.48
N ASN A 465 -22.57 -6.73 -9.27
CA ASN A 465 -21.84 -6.80 -8.01
C ASN A 465 -22.77 -6.57 -6.78
N LYS A 466 -22.67 -7.47 -5.78
CA LYS A 466 -23.03 -7.29 -4.35
C LYS A 466 -24.29 -7.96 -3.74
N GLN A 467 -24.79 -9.12 -4.21
CA GLN A 467 -25.68 -9.93 -3.34
C GLN A 467 -25.36 -11.43 -3.35
N ILE A 468 -24.66 -11.87 -2.31
CA ILE A 468 -24.59 -13.27 -1.89
C ILE A 468 -25.80 -13.52 -1.01
N GLU A 469 -26.67 -14.46 -1.38
CA GLU A 469 -27.72 -14.94 -0.49
C GLU A 469 -27.16 -16.14 0.27
N TRP A 470 -26.96 -15.97 1.59
CA TRP A 470 -26.29 -16.96 2.45
C TRP A 470 -26.97 -18.33 2.49
N THR A 471 -28.19 -18.48 1.95
CA THR A 471 -28.92 -19.75 1.84
C THR A 471 -28.81 -20.39 0.46
N HIS A 472 -28.65 -19.65 -0.64
CA HIS A 472 -28.77 -20.19 -2.01
C HIS A 472 -27.60 -19.84 -2.96
N GLY A 473 -26.60 -19.09 -2.49
CA GLY A 473 -25.38 -18.77 -3.27
C GLY A 473 -25.46 -17.42 -3.99
N THR A 474 -24.72 -17.28 -5.09
CA THR A 474 -24.65 -16.03 -5.88
C THR A 474 -25.87 -15.86 -6.78
N ARG A 475 -26.55 -14.71 -6.67
CA ARG A 475 -27.65 -14.33 -7.56
C ARG A 475 -27.10 -13.77 -8.88
N LEU A 476 -27.72 -14.17 -9.98
CA LEU A 476 -27.47 -13.70 -11.32
C LEU A 476 -28.70 -12.99 -11.86
N HIS A 477 -28.49 -11.88 -12.53
CA HIS A 477 -29.55 -11.19 -13.26
C HIS A 477 -29.76 -11.84 -14.61
N VAL A 478 -31.01 -12.11 -14.96
CA VAL A 478 -31.38 -12.46 -16.32
C VAL A 478 -31.51 -11.16 -17.13
N MET A 479 -30.75 -11.07 -18.22
CA MET A 479 -30.70 -9.93 -19.11
C MET A 479 -32.03 -9.78 -19.84
N ASP A 480 -32.50 -8.54 -20.01
CA ASP A 480 -33.73 -8.19 -20.73
C ASP A 480 -35.04 -8.80 -20.16
N SER A 481 -35.05 -9.22 -18.89
CA SER A 481 -36.25 -9.73 -18.20
C SER A 481 -36.56 -8.95 -16.92
N GLU A 482 -37.80 -8.48 -16.79
CA GLU A 482 -38.31 -7.81 -15.58
C GLU A 482 -39.55 -8.55 -15.03
N GLN A 483 -39.54 -8.81 -13.72
CA GLN A 483 -40.69 -9.29 -12.95
C GLN A 483 -41.05 -8.24 -11.90
N ASP A 484 -42.30 -7.77 -11.91
CA ASP A 484 -42.80 -6.70 -11.01
C ASP A 484 -41.94 -5.42 -11.02
N GLY A 485 -41.39 -5.05 -12.19
CA GLY A 485 -40.54 -3.87 -12.37
C GLY A 485 -39.14 -4.01 -11.77
N LYS A 486 -38.69 -5.24 -11.51
CA LYS A 486 -37.33 -5.57 -11.04
C LYS A 486 -36.69 -6.63 -11.94
N PRO A 487 -35.35 -6.64 -12.09
CA PRO A 487 -34.67 -7.70 -12.81
C PRO A 487 -34.99 -9.08 -12.23
N GLU A 488 -35.34 -10.04 -13.09
CA GLU A 488 -35.46 -11.44 -12.68
C GLU A 488 -34.09 -11.97 -12.21
N ASN A 489 -34.06 -12.71 -11.10
CA ASN A 489 -32.84 -13.25 -10.53
C ASN A 489 -32.89 -14.78 -10.43
N VAL A 490 -31.79 -15.44 -10.78
CA VAL A 490 -31.60 -16.88 -10.66
C VAL A 490 -30.32 -17.20 -9.87
N PHE A 491 -30.20 -18.38 -9.28
CA PHE A 491 -28.96 -18.78 -8.58
C PHE A 491 -27.97 -19.47 -9.51
N ILE A 492 -26.69 -19.14 -9.36
CA ILE A 492 -25.62 -19.52 -10.28
C ILE A 492 -25.51 -21.02 -10.57
N PHE A 493 -25.73 -21.88 -9.59
CA PHE A 493 -25.61 -23.34 -9.73
C PHE A 493 -26.93 -24.08 -9.87
N ASP A 494 -28.06 -23.36 -9.88
CA ASP A 494 -29.36 -23.98 -10.14
C ASP A 494 -29.40 -24.54 -11.58
N PRO A 495 -30.10 -25.67 -11.81
CA PRO A 495 -30.21 -26.28 -13.13
C PRO A 495 -30.77 -25.33 -14.17
N ALA A 496 -30.23 -25.39 -15.39
CA ALA A 496 -30.69 -24.63 -16.53
C ALA A 496 -30.95 -25.51 -17.75
N GLU A 497 -31.86 -25.06 -18.62
CA GLU A 497 -32.20 -25.78 -19.84
C GLU A 497 -30.98 -25.89 -20.77
N PRO A 498 -30.61 -27.07 -21.29
CA PRO A 498 -29.37 -27.25 -22.06
C PRO A 498 -29.26 -26.34 -23.28
N GLY A 499 -30.39 -25.95 -23.89
CA GLY A 499 -30.43 -25.04 -25.03
C GLY A 499 -30.07 -23.58 -24.71
N SER A 500 -30.06 -23.20 -23.43
CA SER A 500 -29.69 -21.85 -22.97
C SER A 500 -28.19 -21.69 -22.70
N ILE A 501 -27.46 -22.80 -22.63
CA ILE A 501 -26.05 -22.85 -22.25
C ILE A 501 -25.14 -22.47 -23.41
N VAL A 502 -24.21 -21.55 -23.16
CA VAL A 502 -23.22 -21.10 -24.16
C VAL A 502 -21.79 -21.37 -23.68
N SER A 503 -20.79 -21.14 -24.53
CA SER A 503 -19.38 -21.13 -24.08
C SER A 503 -19.09 -19.89 -23.23
N ALA A 504 -18.05 -19.95 -22.39
CA ALA A 504 -17.58 -18.82 -21.59
C ALA A 504 -17.28 -17.61 -22.48
N ALA A 505 -16.58 -17.80 -23.61
CA ALA A 505 -16.26 -16.74 -24.56
C ALA A 505 -17.52 -16.09 -25.18
N VAL A 506 -18.56 -16.89 -25.49
CA VAL A 506 -19.82 -16.36 -26.03
C VAL A 506 -20.60 -15.60 -24.95
N GLN A 507 -20.61 -16.09 -23.72
CA GLN A 507 -21.27 -15.39 -22.61
C GLN A 507 -20.59 -14.05 -22.33
N GLU A 508 -19.24 -14.01 -22.28
CA GLU A 508 -18.47 -12.77 -22.10
C GLU A 508 -18.77 -11.75 -23.20
N ALA A 509 -18.83 -12.19 -24.46
CA ALA A 509 -19.17 -11.30 -25.59
C ALA A 509 -20.57 -10.70 -25.44
N ARG A 510 -21.57 -11.49 -24.99
CA ARG A 510 -22.94 -11.01 -24.77
C ARG A 510 -23.04 -10.05 -23.59
N ILE A 511 -22.33 -10.34 -22.50
CA ILE A 511 -22.24 -9.44 -21.34
C ILE A 511 -21.66 -8.09 -21.76
N LEU A 512 -20.56 -8.09 -22.52
CA LEU A 512 -19.93 -6.86 -23.02
C LEU A 512 -20.86 -6.05 -23.94
N GLU A 513 -21.67 -6.72 -24.77
CA GLU A 513 -22.67 -6.06 -25.58
C GLU A 513 -23.79 -5.45 -24.73
N TYR A 514 -24.26 -6.19 -23.73
CA TYR A 514 -25.29 -5.73 -22.80
C TYR A 514 -24.82 -4.53 -21.96
N SER A 515 -23.59 -4.55 -21.40
CA SER A 515 -23.04 -3.44 -20.60
C SER A 515 -22.81 -2.15 -21.40
N ARG A 516 -22.83 -2.20 -22.73
CA ARG A 516 -22.73 -1.00 -23.59
C ARG A 516 -24.09 -0.36 -23.88
N ARG A 517 -25.18 -1.09 -23.66
CA ARG A 517 -26.57 -0.59 -23.78
C ARG A 517 -26.97 0.08 -22.48
#